data_AF-A0A2G9RWX9-F1
#
_entry.id   AF-A0A2G9RWX9-F1
#
_cell.length_a   1.000
_cell.length_b   1.000
_cell.length_c   1.000
_cell.angle_alpha   90.00
_cell.angle_beta   90.00
_cell.angle_gamma   90.00
#
_symmetry.space_group_name_H-M   'P 1'
#
loop_
_entity.id
_entity.type
_entity.pdbx_description
1 polymer ?
#
loop_
_entity_poly.entity_id
_entity_poly.type
_entity_poly.pdbx_seq_one_letter_code
_entity_poly.pdbx_strand_id
1 'polypeptide(L)'
;MYIAAMHTQDEQNLMCQSTTNQCVIGGIKCGKIYNASVIAVSSDCQSFSSELYVDPVPCSPVGVQSQVSANLVVASWMDMTGALDYMSNVTGSNGERYICQTSNTSCAFEDLQCGHQYNMVIAGIGQHCNSNVSDTHTFQTAPCVPQNVTAEVDCVTNVAGITWERSQGANNYTALAVGADGQYHLCYSSETSCDISGLSCGQMYVVTISATNGESTSGPSLGVDLHTAPCIPVLDPPQIICYNNSVSLSWSRTSGAISYISNVTSPGVESLFCQTEDTSCTIDNLKCGQTYNVTVTAINAQCSGPTTPPATLITAPCQPQNVVTEMNCSDSEALLSWEAAPGALSYLSVLRTHTHHYVVCNSTEIGCVISSLPCGSVYDVIITSVNNQCASKPSFPVELYTGKLDFLL
;
A
#
# COMPACT_ATOMS: atom_id res chain seq x y z
N MET A 1 4.24 66.22 -62.59
CA MET A 1 3.91 64.87 -62.10
C MET A 1 4.88 64.54 -60.98
N TYR A 2 4.43 63.89 -59.92
CA TYR A 2 5.30 63.41 -58.84
C TYR A 2 5.37 61.88 -58.89
N ILE A 3 6.58 61.34 -58.74
CA ILE A 3 6.84 59.91 -58.64
C ILE A 3 7.47 59.69 -57.27
N ALA A 4 6.75 59.05 -56.36
CA ALA A 4 7.32 58.62 -55.09
C ALA A 4 7.81 57.18 -55.23
N ALA A 5 9.01 56.92 -54.75
CA ALA A 5 9.63 55.60 -54.78
C ALA A 5 10.15 55.22 -53.38
N MET A 6 9.93 53.98 -52.99
CA MET A 6 10.53 53.35 -51.82
C MET A 6 11.38 52.17 -52.28
N HIS A 7 12.64 52.16 -51.89
CA HIS A 7 13.58 51.11 -52.24
C HIS A 7 14.18 50.47 -50.98
N THR A 8 14.35 49.15 -51.02
CA THR A 8 15.14 48.41 -50.03
C THR A 8 16.54 48.15 -50.57
N GLN A 9 17.48 47.78 -49.71
CA GLN A 9 18.81 47.31 -50.13
C GLN A 9 18.74 46.09 -51.07
N ASP A 10 17.66 45.28 -51.00
CA ASP A 10 17.40 44.12 -51.87
C ASP A 10 16.69 44.46 -53.22
N GLU A 11 16.83 45.69 -53.74
CA GLU A 11 16.27 46.18 -55.04
C GLU A 11 14.73 46.14 -55.20
N GLN A 12 13.94 45.95 -54.15
CA GLN A 12 12.48 46.04 -54.24
C GLN A 12 12.03 47.51 -54.36
N ASN A 13 11.74 47.95 -55.59
CA ASN A 13 11.25 49.30 -55.88
C ASN A 13 9.71 49.33 -55.88
N LEU A 14 9.13 49.89 -54.81
CA LEU A 14 7.71 50.22 -54.75
C LEU A 14 7.54 51.67 -55.21
N MET A 15 6.64 51.91 -56.15
CA MET A 15 6.46 53.25 -56.72
C MET A 15 4.99 53.63 -56.81
N CYS A 16 4.71 54.92 -56.68
CA CYS A 16 3.41 55.47 -57.00
C CYS A 16 3.56 56.82 -57.72
N GLN A 17 2.61 57.12 -58.61
CA GLN A 17 2.60 58.36 -59.39
C GLN A 17 1.35 59.16 -59.06
N SER A 18 1.52 60.47 -58.92
CA SER A 18 0.40 61.38 -58.62
C SER A 18 0.59 62.74 -59.31
N THR A 19 -0.52 63.39 -59.63
CA THR A 19 -0.55 64.80 -60.08
C THR A 19 -0.79 65.75 -58.91
N THR A 20 -1.15 65.24 -57.74
CA THR A 20 -1.31 65.99 -56.49
C THR A 20 -0.07 65.85 -55.61
N ASN A 21 -0.06 66.51 -54.44
CA ASN A 21 0.99 66.39 -53.43
C ASN A 21 0.84 65.14 -52.54
N GLN A 22 -0.03 64.19 -52.89
CA GLN A 22 -0.28 62.97 -52.12
C GLN A 22 -0.22 61.74 -53.01
N CYS A 23 0.39 60.68 -52.48
CA CYS A 23 0.56 59.41 -53.16
C CYS A 23 0.69 58.29 -52.11
N VAL A 24 0.01 57.16 -52.30
CA VAL A 24 0.00 56.04 -51.35
C VAL A 24 0.75 54.86 -51.95
N ILE A 25 1.78 54.40 -51.25
CA ILE A 25 2.56 53.21 -51.64
C ILE A 25 2.07 52.04 -50.79
N GLY A 26 1.43 51.06 -51.44
CA GLY A 26 1.02 49.81 -50.82
C GLY A 26 2.08 48.71 -50.97
N GLY A 27 1.87 47.57 -50.30
CA GLY A 27 2.75 46.40 -50.43
C GLY A 27 4.08 46.50 -49.67
N ILE A 28 4.19 47.42 -48.72
CA ILE A 28 5.31 47.51 -47.78
C ILE A 28 5.34 46.24 -46.93
N LYS A 29 6.49 45.56 -46.89
CA LYS A 29 6.69 44.36 -46.05
C LYS A 29 7.04 44.79 -44.63
N CYS A 30 6.48 44.10 -43.64
CA CYS A 30 6.81 44.33 -42.23
C CYS A 30 8.30 44.09 -41.96
N GLY A 31 8.85 44.81 -40.99
CA GLY A 31 10.22 44.61 -40.50
C GLY A 31 11.36 44.89 -41.49
N LYS A 32 11.05 45.40 -42.69
CA LYS A 32 12.05 45.81 -43.70
C LYS A 32 12.17 47.32 -43.72
N ILE A 33 13.39 47.85 -43.59
CA ILE A 33 13.63 49.29 -43.68
C ILE A 33 13.65 49.72 -45.15
N TYR A 34 12.99 50.84 -45.45
CA TYR A 34 12.90 51.41 -46.80
C TYR A 34 13.49 52.83 -46.83
N ASN A 35 14.14 53.17 -47.95
CA ASN A 35 14.52 54.54 -48.27
C ASN A 35 13.49 55.13 -49.24
N ALA A 36 12.80 56.19 -48.82
CA ALA A 36 11.79 56.88 -49.62
C ALA A 36 12.37 58.15 -50.26
N SER A 37 12.07 58.37 -51.54
CA SER A 37 12.37 59.62 -52.25
C SER A 37 11.24 60.00 -53.20
N VAL A 38 11.15 61.29 -53.52
CA VAL A 38 10.15 61.84 -54.45
C VAL A 38 10.86 62.56 -55.59
N ILE A 39 10.46 62.22 -56.80
CA ILE A 39 10.92 62.86 -58.04
C ILE A 39 9.78 63.72 -58.59
N ALA A 40 10.00 65.02 -58.72
CA ALA A 40 9.08 65.90 -59.43
C ALA A 40 9.52 66.04 -60.89
N VAL A 41 8.63 65.67 -61.81
CA VAL A 41 8.86 65.59 -63.26
C VAL A 41 7.96 66.60 -63.98
N SER A 42 8.56 67.48 -64.78
CA SER A 42 7.90 68.36 -65.76
C SER A 42 8.23 67.92 -67.19
N SER A 43 7.74 68.63 -68.21
CA SER A 43 8.03 68.33 -69.62
C SER A 43 9.52 68.34 -69.94
N ASP A 44 10.30 69.17 -69.24
CA ASP A 44 11.68 69.50 -69.62
C ASP A 44 12.71 69.28 -68.50
N CYS A 45 12.27 69.00 -67.26
CA CYS A 45 13.16 68.87 -66.10
C CYS A 45 12.69 67.81 -65.08
N GLN A 46 13.65 67.30 -64.30
CA GLN A 46 13.40 66.47 -63.12
C GLN A 46 14.10 67.07 -61.90
N SER A 47 13.50 66.93 -60.73
CA SER A 47 14.11 67.30 -59.45
C SER A 47 13.87 66.20 -58.42
N PHE A 48 14.83 66.03 -57.51
CA PHE A 48 14.89 64.93 -56.55
C PHE A 48 14.81 65.47 -55.13
N SER A 49 14.02 64.83 -54.26
CA SER A 49 14.03 65.10 -52.83
C SER A 49 15.26 64.50 -52.15
N SER A 50 15.53 64.92 -50.92
CA SER A 50 16.36 64.14 -49.99
C SER A 50 15.70 62.78 -49.71
N GLU A 51 16.51 61.79 -49.35
CA GLU A 51 16.01 60.49 -48.89
C GLU A 51 15.46 60.58 -47.48
N LEU A 52 14.40 59.82 -47.22
CA LEU A 52 13.79 59.65 -45.90
C LEU A 52 13.81 58.17 -45.54
N TYR A 53 14.34 57.84 -44.36
CA TYR A 53 14.29 56.49 -43.81
C TYR A 53 12.89 56.21 -43.26
N VAL A 54 12.29 55.13 -43.73
CA VAL A 54 10.99 54.65 -43.26
C VAL A 54 11.21 53.29 -42.61
N ASP A 55 10.92 53.24 -41.31
CA ASP A 55 10.91 52.03 -40.50
C ASP A 55 9.47 51.55 -40.30
N PRO A 56 9.02 50.50 -41.03
CA PRO A 56 7.69 49.94 -40.87
C PRO A 56 7.53 49.18 -39.56
N VAL A 57 6.29 48.87 -39.20
CA VAL A 57 6.00 48.00 -38.05
C VAL A 57 6.74 46.65 -38.16
N PRO A 58 7.19 46.07 -37.02
CA PRO A 58 7.74 44.72 -36.99
C PRO A 58 6.74 43.68 -37.51
N CYS A 59 7.25 42.54 -37.96
CA CYS A 59 6.38 41.42 -38.31
C CYS A 59 5.75 40.81 -37.05
N SER A 60 4.49 40.36 -37.16
CA SER A 60 3.80 39.68 -36.06
C SER A 60 4.49 38.36 -35.70
N PRO A 61 4.75 38.09 -34.41
CA PRO A 61 5.40 36.86 -33.96
C PRO A 61 4.65 35.59 -34.39
N VAL A 62 5.42 34.56 -34.77
CA VAL A 62 4.91 33.24 -35.17
C VAL A 62 5.71 32.11 -34.50
N GLY A 63 5.20 30.88 -34.58
CA GLY A 63 5.89 29.70 -34.05
C GLY A 63 5.92 29.65 -32.52
N VAL A 64 4.85 30.12 -31.87
CA VAL A 64 4.73 30.14 -30.41
C VAL A 64 4.64 28.72 -29.86
N GLN A 65 5.46 28.42 -28.86
CA GLN A 65 5.48 27.15 -28.14
C GLN A 65 5.55 27.41 -26.63
N SER A 66 5.04 26.46 -25.83
CA SER A 66 4.99 26.57 -24.38
C SER A 66 5.40 25.25 -23.71
N GLN A 67 6.28 25.35 -22.72
CA GLN A 67 6.59 24.26 -21.79
C GLN A 67 5.92 24.56 -20.45
N VAL A 68 5.04 23.67 -20.00
CA VAL A 68 4.15 23.91 -18.86
C VAL A 68 4.50 23.05 -17.65
N SER A 69 4.40 23.66 -16.49
CA SER A 69 4.38 23.02 -15.17
C SER A 69 3.10 23.44 -14.44
N ALA A 70 2.99 23.11 -13.15
CA ALA A 70 1.82 23.46 -12.34
C ALA A 70 1.68 24.98 -12.12
N ASN A 71 2.81 25.69 -11.97
CA ASN A 71 2.86 27.11 -11.64
C ASN A 71 3.82 27.93 -12.51
N LEU A 72 4.46 27.29 -13.50
CA LEU A 72 5.43 27.92 -14.38
C LEU A 72 5.08 27.56 -15.83
N VAL A 73 5.14 28.56 -16.71
CA VAL A 73 5.19 28.34 -18.15
C VAL A 73 6.38 29.06 -18.76
N VAL A 74 7.15 28.35 -19.57
CA VAL A 74 8.21 28.94 -20.39
C VAL A 74 7.71 28.96 -21.83
N ALA A 75 7.48 30.15 -22.35
CA ALA A 75 7.08 30.34 -23.74
C ALA A 75 8.24 30.79 -24.61
N SER A 76 8.23 30.36 -25.86
CA SER A 76 9.23 30.68 -26.86
C SER A 76 8.58 30.90 -28.22
N TRP A 77 9.22 31.71 -29.06
CA TRP A 77 8.75 32.06 -30.40
C TRP A 77 9.91 32.24 -31.36
N MET A 78 9.62 32.44 -32.64
CA MET A 78 10.64 32.73 -33.65
C MET A 78 11.09 34.19 -33.60
N ASP A 79 12.36 34.43 -33.90
CA ASP A 79 12.86 35.80 -34.04
C ASP A 79 12.27 36.48 -35.29
N MET A 80 11.79 37.70 -35.12
CA MET A 80 11.02 38.44 -36.10
C MET A 80 11.79 39.65 -36.59
N THR A 81 11.86 39.79 -37.91
CA THR A 81 12.48 40.95 -38.54
C THR A 81 11.81 42.25 -38.10
N GLY A 82 12.63 43.22 -37.71
CA GLY A 82 12.21 44.55 -37.25
C GLY A 82 11.79 44.64 -35.80
N ALA A 83 11.71 43.53 -35.05
CA ALA A 83 11.43 43.57 -33.62
C ALA A 83 12.73 43.82 -32.84
N LEU A 84 12.72 44.80 -31.95
CA LEU A 84 13.82 45.10 -31.02
C LEU A 84 13.63 44.39 -29.67
N ASP A 85 12.37 44.17 -29.31
CA ASP A 85 11.91 43.60 -28.05
C ASP A 85 10.55 42.93 -28.31
N TYR A 86 10.08 42.09 -27.40
CA TYR A 86 8.80 41.41 -27.49
C TYR A 86 7.99 41.63 -26.23
N MET A 87 6.71 41.98 -26.39
CA MET A 87 5.75 42.02 -25.31
C MET A 87 4.83 40.80 -25.40
N SER A 88 4.92 39.93 -24.41
CA SER A 88 4.09 38.75 -24.29
C SER A 88 3.06 38.95 -23.18
N ASN A 89 1.83 38.50 -23.43
CA ASN A 89 0.70 38.68 -22.53
C ASN A 89 -0.05 37.35 -22.38
N VAL A 90 -0.10 36.85 -21.15
CA VAL A 90 -0.83 35.63 -20.76
C VAL A 90 -2.06 36.03 -19.98
N THR A 91 -3.22 35.54 -20.39
CA THR A 91 -4.49 35.80 -19.72
C THR A 91 -5.15 34.49 -19.31
N GLY A 92 -5.53 34.39 -18.04
CA GLY A 92 -6.26 33.25 -17.49
C GLY A 92 -7.77 33.43 -17.53
N SER A 93 -8.53 32.35 -17.33
CA SER A 93 -10.00 32.37 -17.30
C SER A 93 -10.58 33.29 -16.21
N ASN A 94 -9.81 33.53 -15.15
CA ASN A 94 -10.25 34.28 -13.97
C ASN A 94 -9.91 35.78 -14.05
N GLY A 95 -9.47 36.27 -15.21
CA GLY A 95 -9.05 37.66 -15.40
C GLY A 95 -7.61 37.95 -14.96
N GLU A 96 -6.87 36.93 -14.53
CA GLU A 96 -5.42 37.02 -14.28
C GLU A 96 -4.68 37.42 -15.55
N ARG A 97 -3.66 38.26 -15.39
CA ARG A 97 -2.86 38.76 -16.50
C ARG A 97 -1.39 38.83 -16.12
N TYR A 98 -0.56 38.16 -16.92
CA TYR A 98 0.89 38.15 -16.77
C TYR A 98 1.51 38.75 -18.02
N ILE A 99 2.44 39.69 -17.84
CA ILE A 99 3.08 40.40 -18.95
C ILE A 99 4.59 40.24 -18.79
N CYS A 100 5.26 39.89 -19.88
CA CYS A 100 6.72 39.81 -19.93
C CYS A 100 7.23 40.56 -21.16
N GLN A 101 8.19 41.43 -20.93
CA GLN A 101 8.91 42.16 -21.97
C GLN A 101 10.37 41.72 -21.99
N THR A 102 10.89 41.34 -23.16
CA THR A 102 12.21 40.72 -23.32
C THR A 102 12.76 40.91 -24.74
N SER A 103 14.05 41.22 -24.83
CA SER A 103 14.78 41.24 -26.11
C SER A 103 15.11 39.83 -26.63
N ASN A 104 14.94 38.80 -25.81
CA ASN A 104 15.09 37.41 -26.24
C ASN A 104 13.79 36.88 -26.87
N THR A 105 13.85 35.71 -27.48
CA THR A 105 12.68 35.04 -28.05
C THR A 105 11.97 34.10 -27.07
N SER A 106 12.08 34.35 -25.77
CA SER A 106 11.44 33.55 -24.73
C SER A 106 11.17 34.33 -23.44
N CYS A 107 10.07 33.95 -22.77
CA CYS A 107 9.64 34.49 -21.48
C CYS A 107 9.22 33.36 -20.54
N ALA A 108 9.54 33.50 -19.26
CA ALA A 108 9.04 32.64 -18.19
C ALA A 108 7.97 33.39 -17.40
N PHE A 109 6.88 32.72 -17.06
CA PHE A 109 5.79 33.24 -16.26
C PHE A 109 5.58 32.32 -15.07
N GLU A 110 5.67 32.88 -13.86
CA GLU A 110 5.56 32.19 -12.59
C GLU A 110 4.21 32.50 -11.91
N ASP A 111 3.90 31.76 -10.84
CA ASP A 111 2.69 31.90 -10.03
C ASP A 111 1.36 31.65 -10.76
N LEU A 112 1.39 30.89 -11.86
CA LEU A 112 0.17 30.43 -12.52
C LEU A 112 -0.60 29.44 -11.64
N GLN A 113 -1.92 29.42 -11.79
CA GLN A 113 -2.77 28.45 -11.12
C GLN A 113 -2.71 27.10 -11.85
N CYS A 114 -2.59 26.01 -11.10
CA CYS A 114 -2.56 24.66 -11.65
C CYS A 114 -3.92 24.26 -12.25
N GLY A 115 -3.89 23.41 -13.27
CA GLY A 115 -5.07 22.87 -13.95
C GLY A 115 -5.92 23.90 -14.71
N HIS A 116 -5.44 25.13 -14.90
CA HIS A 116 -6.18 26.21 -15.57
C HIS A 116 -5.71 26.40 -17.01
N GLN A 117 -6.66 26.81 -17.86
CA GLN A 117 -6.38 27.15 -19.25
C GLN A 117 -6.01 28.63 -19.37
N TYR A 118 -4.97 28.91 -20.14
CA TYR A 118 -4.44 30.22 -20.40
C TYR A 118 -4.34 30.48 -21.90
N ASN A 119 -4.57 31.74 -22.28
CA ASN A 119 -4.40 32.23 -23.64
C ASN A 119 -3.20 33.19 -23.67
N MET A 120 -2.31 33.02 -24.64
CA MET A 120 -1.13 33.84 -24.83
C MET A 120 -1.15 34.54 -26.18
N VAL A 121 -0.75 35.80 -26.18
CA VAL A 121 -0.48 36.58 -27.38
C VAL A 121 0.84 37.35 -27.23
N ILE A 122 1.54 37.54 -28.34
CA ILE A 122 2.86 38.18 -28.35
C ILE A 122 2.88 39.27 -29.41
N ALA A 123 3.39 40.45 -29.09
CA ALA A 123 3.64 41.54 -30.04
C ALA A 123 5.13 41.85 -30.11
N GLY A 124 5.65 42.06 -31.32
CA GLY A 124 6.98 42.63 -31.53
C GLY A 124 6.95 44.14 -31.29
N ILE A 125 7.91 44.63 -30.52
CA ILE A 125 8.11 46.06 -30.24
C ILE A 125 9.17 46.57 -31.20
N GLY A 126 8.80 47.52 -32.07
CA GLY A 126 9.72 48.23 -32.95
C GLY A 126 10.18 49.55 -32.35
N GLN A 127 10.98 50.31 -33.10
CA GLN A 127 11.51 51.60 -32.62
C GLN A 127 10.41 52.66 -32.43
N HIS A 128 9.39 52.65 -33.29
CA HIS A 128 8.33 53.66 -33.31
C HIS A 128 6.92 53.09 -33.14
N CYS A 129 6.69 51.84 -33.54
CA CYS A 129 5.38 51.21 -33.53
C CYS A 129 5.50 49.72 -33.18
N ASN A 130 4.44 49.14 -32.61
CA ASN A 130 4.36 47.71 -32.31
C ASN A 130 3.70 46.96 -33.46
N SER A 131 4.05 45.67 -33.63
CA SER A 131 3.37 44.79 -34.56
C SER A 131 1.93 44.53 -34.11
N ASN A 132 1.12 43.96 -35.02
CA ASN A 132 -0.06 43.22 -34.58
C ASN A 132 0.36 42.04 -33.70
N VAL A 133 -0.49 41.64 -32.77
CA VAL A 133 -0.25 40.44 -31.95
C VAL A 133 -0.21 39.17 -32.80
N SER A 134 0.46 38.14 -32.29
CA SER A 134 0.42 36.77 -32.82
C SER A 134 -0.99 36.20 -32.80
N ASP A 135 -1.18 35.07 -33.51
CA ASP A 135 -2.32 34.20 -33.25
C ASP A 135 -2.35 33.80 -31.75
N THR A 136 -3.55 33.58 -31.22
CA THR A 136 -3.72 33.20 -29.82
C THR A 136 -3.22 31.77 -29.61
N HIS A 137 -2.19 31.62 -28.78
CA HIS A 137 -1.68 30.32 -28.37
C HIS A 137 -2.34 29.91 -27.04
N THR A 138 -3.04 28.79 -27.04
CA THR A 138 -3.78 28.29 -25.88
C THR A 138 -3.03 27.11 -25.28
N PHE A 139 -2.86 27.11 -23.96
CA PHE A 139 -2.26 26.00 -23.22
C PHE A 139 -2.95 25.82 -21.87
N GLN A 140 -2.77 24.64 -21.27
CA GLN A 140 -3.24 24.36 -19.92
C GLN A 140 -2.04 24.08 -19.01
N THR A 141 -2.03 24.63 -17.80
CA THR A 141 -1.02 24.27 -16.79
C THR A 141 -1.19 22.83 -16.34
N ALA A 142 -0.15 22.24 -15.78
CA ALA A 142 -0.24 20.88 -15.24
C ALA A 142 -1.35 20.79 -14.18
N PRO A 143 -2.04 19.64 -14.06
CA PRO A 143 -3.08 19.48 -13.07
C PRO A 143 -2.61 19.81 -11.66
N CYS A 144 -3.54 20.21 -10.80
CA CYS A 144 -3.22 20.38 -9.40
C CYS A 144 -2.80 19.05 -8.77
N VAL A 145 -1.88 19.11 -7.81
CA VAL A 145 -1.44 17.93 -7.06
C VAL A 145 -2.66 17.37 -6.28
N PRO A 146 -2.93 16.05 -6.36
CA PRO A 146 -4.00 15.43 -5.59
C PRO A 146 -3.87 15.68 -4.08
N GLN A 147 -5.01 15.92 -3.43
CA GLN A 147 -5.11 16.18 -1.99
C GLN A 147 -6.03 15.15 -1.32
N ASN A 148 -6.00 15.13 0.02
CA ASN A 148 -6.82 14.25 0.86
C ASN A 148 -6.73 12.78 0.45
N VAL A 149 -5.49 12.32 0.25
CA VAL A 149 -5.19 10.92 -0.06
C VAL A 149 -5.41 10.08 1.20
N THR A 150 -6.14 8.99 1.06
CA THR A 150 -6.30 7.96 2.09
C THR A 150 -6.03 6.60 1.47
N ALA A 151 -5.45 5.70 2.27
CA ALA A 151 -5.13 4.34 1.84
C ALA A 151 -5.51 3.39 2.97
N GLU A 152 -6.39 2.43 2.66
CA GLU A 152 -6.87 1.43 3.61
C GLU A 152 -6.71 0.04 3.00
N VAL A 153 -6.35 -0.95 3.81
CA VAL A 153 -6.25 -2.33 3.35
C VAL A 153 -7.48 -3.12 3.81
N ASP A 154 -8.08 -3.88 2.90
CA ASP A 154 -9.00 -4.94 3.27
C ASP A 154 -8.18 -6.11 3.82
N CYS A 155 -8.27 -6.32 5.13
CA CYS A 155 -7.49 -7.34 5.84
C CYS A 155 -7.77 -8.78 5.37
N VAL A 156 -8.91 -9.04 4.72
CA VAL A 156 -9.28 -10.38 4.24
C VAL A 156 -8.68 -10.65 2.86
N THR A 157 -8.81 -9.69 1.94
CA THR A 157 -8.34 -9.84 0.56
C THR A 157 -6.89 -9.37 0.36
N ASN A 158 -6.34 -8.64 1.33
CA ASN A 158 -5.05 -7.94 1.26
C ASN A 158 -4.96 -6.97 0.06
N VAL A 159 -6.10 -6.42 -0.33
CA VAL A 159 -6.22 -5.38 -1.37
C VAL A 159 -6.25 -4.02 -0.69
N ALA A 160 -5.48 -3.06 -1.21
CA ALA A 160 -5.47 -1.70 -0.70
C ALA A 160 -6.35 -0.79 -1.53
N GLY A 161 -7.43 -0.27 -0.93
CA GLY A 161 -8.27 0.77 -1.50
C GLY A 161 -7.68 2.14 -1.22
N ILE A 162 -7.43 2.89 -2.29
CA ILE A 162 -6.82 4.23 -2.22
C ILE A 162 -7.82 5.23 -2.78
N THR A 163 -8.07 6.31 -2.05
CA THR A 163 -8.99 7.37 -2.47
C THR A 163 -8.36 8.75 -2.31
N TRP A 164 -8.79 9.70 -3.13
CA TRP A 164 -8.29 11.08 -3.14
C TRP A 164 -9.36 12.06 -3.61
N GLU A 165 -9.09 13.36 -3.55
CA GLU A 165 -9.98 14.37 -4.11
C GLU A 165 -9.70 14.66 -5.59
N ARG A 166 -10.77 15.02 -6.33
CA ARG A 166 -10.66 15.38 -7.75
C ARG A 166 -9.77 16.61 -7.92
N SER A 167 -8.70 16.47 -8.67
CA SER A 167 -7.75 17.53 -9.00
C SER A 167 -8.22 18.36 -10.18
N GLN A 168 -8.07 19.69 -10.07
CA GLN A 168 -8.38 20.62 -11.14
C GLN A 168 -7.50 20.34 -12.37
N GLY A 169 -8.13 20.28 -13.54
CA GLY A 169 -7.47 20.01 -14.82
C GLY A 169 -7.02 18.57 -15.03
N ALA A 170 -7.33 17.63 -14.13
CA ALA A 170 -6.95 16.23 -14.26
C ALA A 170 -7.95 15.42 -15.10
N ASN A 171 -7.41 14.59 -15.99
CA ASN A 171 -8.16 13.60 -16.77
C ASN A 171 -8.01 12.20 -16.18
N ASN A 172 -6.80 11.84 -15.76
CA ASN A 172 -6.47 10.55 -15.16
C ASN A 172 -5.52 10.73 -13.96
N TYR A 173 -5.42 9.68 -13.16
CA TYR A 173 -4.55 9.60 -11.99
C TYR A 173 -3.71 8.33 -12.07
N THR A 174 -2.52 8.42 -11.49
CA THR A 174 -1.63 7.28 -11.25
C THR A 174 -1.33 7.21 -9.76
N ALA A 175 -1.73 6.12 -9.11
CA ALA A 175 -1.37 5.79 -7.75
C ALA A 175 -0.12 4.91 -7.75
N LEU A 176 0.87 5.27 -6.94
CA LEU A 176 2.13 4.55 -6.77
C LEU A 176 2.29 4.18 -5.29
N ALA A 177 2.38 2.89 -5.01
CA ALA A 177 2.73 2.37 -3.69
C ALA A 177 4.16 1.82 -3.73
N VAL A 178 5.05 2.33 -2.87
CA VAL A 178 6.46 1.88 -2.78
C VAL A 178 6.69 1.25 -1.41
N GLY A 179 7.07 -0.03 -1.40
CA GLY A 179 7.39 -0.81 -0.20
C GLY A 179 8.76 -0.46 0.36
N ALA A 180 8.96 -0.75 1.65
CA ALA A 180 10.25 -0.55 2.32
C ALA A 180 11.40 -1.40 1.73
N ASP A 181 11.07 -2.46 1.00
CA ASP A 181 11.99 -3.32 0.25
C ASP A 181 12.32 -2.80 -1.16
N GLY A 182 11.72 -1.67 -1.57
CA GLY A 182 11.86 -1.09 -2.90
C GLY A 182 10.93 -1.68 -3.96
N GLN A 183 10.09 -2.67 -3.61
CA GLN A 183 9.03 -3.15 -4.49
C GLN A 183 7.99 -2.04 -4.70
N TYR A 184 7.48 -1.89 -5.92
CA TYR A 184 6.43 -0.91 -6.18
C TYR A 184 5.26 -1.49 -6.95
N HIS A 185 4.10 -0.90 -6.71
CA HIS A 185 2.84 -1.24 -7.35
C HIS A 185 2.20 0.03 -7.90
N LEU A 186 1.53 -0.10 -9.04
CA LEU A 186 0.89 1.01 -9.74
C LEU A 186 -0.59 0.71 -9.94
N CYS A 187 -1.41 1.74 -9.84
CA CYS A 187 -2.75 1.75 -10.40
C CYS A 187 -3.01 3.01 -11.22
N TYR A 188 -3.76 2.86 -12.30
CA TYR A 188 -4.29 3.94 -13.14
C TYR A 188 -5.81 4.01 -13.03
N SER A 189 -6.35 5.22 -12.84
CA SER A 189 -7.80 5.45 -12.75
C SER A 189 -8.17 6.80 -13.34
N SER A 190 -9.31 6.88 -14.03
CA SER A 190 -9.94 8.16 -14.42
C SER A 190 -10.85 8.71 -13.32
N GLU A 191 -11.13 7.90 -12.29
CA GLU A 191 -11.91 8.25 -11.12
C GLU A 191 -11.01 8.69 -9.96
N THR A 192 -11.61 8.97 -8.80
CA THR A 192 -10.93 9.45 -7.59
C THR A 192 -10.55 8.32 -6.62
N SER A 193 -10.50 7.10 -7.12
CA SER A 193 -10.16 5.92 -6.34
C SER A 193 -9.47 4.86 -7.20
N CYS A 194 -8.64 4.05 -6.55
CA CYS A 194 -8.20 2.79 -7.11
C CYS A 194 -7.78 1.76 -6.05
N ASP A 195 -7.95 0.48 -6.39
CA ASP A 195 -7.45 -0.66 -5.66
C ASP A 195 -6.08 -1.15 -6.17
N ILE A 196 -5.13 -1.35 -5.25
CA ILE A 196 -3.86 -2.01 -5.51
C ILE A 196 -3.88 -3.41 -4.88
N SER A 197 -3.62 -4.42 -5.71
CA SER A 197 -3.55 -5.82 -5.28
C SER A 197 -2.13 -6.39 -5.38
N GLY A 198 -1.92 -7.57 -4.81
CA GLY A 198 -0.63 -8.27 -4.87
C GLY A 198 0.44 -7.67 -3.96
N LEU A 199 0.03 -6.91 -2.94
CA LEU A 199 0.93 -6.37 -1.92
C LEU A 199 1.51 -7.50 -1.06
N SER A 200 2.77 -7.36 -0.69
CA SER A 200 3.44 -8.28 0.24
C SER A 200 2.86 -8.12 1.65
N CYS A 201 2.52 -9.23 2.31
CA CYS A 201 2.01 -9.20 3.68
C CYS A 201 3.07 -8.66 4.66
N GLY A 202 2.61 -8.08 5.76
CA GLY A 202 3.46 -7.62 6.85
C GLY A 202 4.42 -6.47 6.48
N GLN A 203 4.19 -5.83 5.35
CA GLN A 203 5.00 -4.74 4.82
C GLN A 203 4.29 -3.39 4.94
N MET A 204 5.10 -2.33 5.02
CA MET A 204 4.65 -0.94 4.96
C MET A 204 4.98 -0.38 3.57
N TYR A 205 4.00 0.30 2.98
CA TYR A 205 4.09 0.98 1.70
C TYR A 205 3.84 2.47 1.89
N VAL A 206 4.57 3.31 1.15
CA VAL A 206 4.27 4.74 1.02
C VAL A 206 3.51 4.94 -0.29
N VAL A 207 2.28 5.45 -0.19
CA VAL A 207 1.38 5.68 -1.32
C VAL A 207 1.42 7.14 -1.73
N THR A 208 1.62 7.41 -3.03
CA THR A 208 1.57 8.75 -3.63
C THR A 208 0.72 8.75 -4.89
N ILE A 209 0.02 9.85 -5.18
CA ILE A 209 -0.86 9.99 -6.34
C ILE A 209 -0.35 11.14 -7.21
N SER A 210 -0.33 10.94 -8.52
CA SER A 210 -0.08 12.00 -9.51
C SER A 210 -1.26 12.11 -10.47
N ALA A 211 -1.63 13.34 -10.83
CA ALA A 211 -2.68 13.64 -11.80
C ALA A 211 -2.08 14.00 -13.17
N THR A 212 -2.75 13.62 -14.25
CA THR A 212 -2.34 13.96 -15.62
C THR A 212 -3.51 14.45 -16.46
N ASN A 213 -3.25 15.43 -17.33
CA ASN A 213 -4.18 15.86 -18.37
C ASN A 213 -3.87 15.24 -19.75
N GLY A 214 -2.88 14.35 -19.84
CA GLY A 214 -2.42 13.72 -21.08
C GLY A 214 -1.23 14.42 -21.75
N GLU A 215 -1.06 15.72 -21.51
CA GLU A 215 0.11 16.49 -21.99
C GLU A 215 1.15 16.72 -20.90
N SER A 216 0.69 16.83 -19.66
CA SER A 216 1.50 17.16 -18.48
C SER A 216 1.01 16.39 -17.26
N THR A 217 1.90 16.27 -16.27
CA THR A 217 1.64 15.54 -15.03
C THR A 217 1.98 16.44 -13.84
N SER A 218 1.13 16.41 -12.82
CA SER A 218 1.39 17.09 -11.55
C SER A 218 2.63 16.50 -10.87
N GLY A 219 3.15 17.22 -9.87
CA GLY A 219 3.97 16.55 -8.85
C GLY A 219 3.17 15.48 -8.09
N PRO A 220 3.86 14.57 -7.36
CA PRO A 220 3.20 13.60 -6.50
C PRO A 220 2.54 14.27 -5.29
N SER A 221 1.45 13.69 -4.80
CA SER A 221 0.83 14.04 -3.53
C SER A 221 1.78 13.82 -2.35
N LEU A 222 1.38 14.30 -1.17
CA LEU A 222 2.00 13.84 0.07
C LEU A 222 1.85 12.32 0.19
N GLY A 223 2.91 11.67 0.67
CA GLY A 223 2.95 10.23 0.89
C GLY A 223 2.09 9.84 2.09
N VAL A 224 1.31 8.77 1.94
CA VAL A 224 0.50 8.19 3.01
C VAL A 224 0.99 6.78 3.31
N ASP A 225 1.19 6.48 4.59
CA ASP A 225 1.63 5.16 5.03
C ASP A 225 0.46 4.16 4.97
N LEU A 226 0.73 3.02 4.35
CA LEU A 226 -0.18 1.89 4.22
C LEU A 226 0.48 0.65 4.82
N HIS A 227 -0.12 0.13 5.89
CA HIS A 227 0.32 -1.12 6.51
C HIS A 227 -0.54 -2.28 6.04
N THR A 228 0.08 -3.27 5.40
CA THR A 228 -0.62 -4.50 5.02
C THR A 228 -0.90 -5.39 6.22
N ALA A 229 -1.80 -6.37 6.06
CA ALA A 229 -2.08 -7.34 7.09
C ALA A 229 -0.81 -8.16 7.42
N PRO A 230 -0.56 -8.53 8.69
CA PRO A 230 0.58 -9.38 9.04
C PRO A 230 0.56 -10.69 8.25
N CYS A 231 1.74 -11.25 7.97
CA CYS A 231 1.81 -12.56 7.32
C CYS A 231 1.23 -13.67 8.21
N ILE A 232 0.97 -14.83 7.61
CA ILE A 232 0.61 -16.02 8.38
C ILE A 232 1.82 -16.48 9.23
N PRO A 233 1.68 -16.68 10.55
CA PRO A 233 2.74 -17.24 11.37
C PRO A 233 3.05 -18.68 10.96
N VAL A 234 4.29 -19.14 11.17
CA VAL A 234 4.62 -20.56 11.10
C VAL A 234 4.52 -21.13 12.50
N LEU A 235 3.48 -21.93 12.74
CA LEU A 235 3.20 -22.60 14.02
C LEU A 235 4.05 -23.87 14.14
N ASP A 236 4.83 -23.98 15.21
CA ASP A 236 5.55 -25.20 15.55
C ASP A 236 4.58 -26.26 16.09
N PRO A 237 4.94 -27.56 16.05
CA PRO A 237 4.11 -28.62 16.64
C PRO A 237 3.77 -28.33 18.11
N PRO A 238 2.47 -28.23 18.47
CA PRO A 238 2.05 -27.96 19.85
C PRO A 238 2.63 -28.98 20.84
N GLN A 239 3.16 -28.51 21.97
CA GLN A 239 3.77 -29.36 22.99
C GLN A 239 2.85 -29.49 24.21
N ILE A 240 2.40 -30.69 24.52
CA ILE A 240 1.57 -30.96 25.70
C ILE A 240 2.43 -31.01 26.97
N ILE A 241 1.95 -30.34 28.02
CA ILE A 241 2.50 -30.40 29.37
C ILE A 241 1.60 -31.34 30.19
N CYS A 242 2.02 -32.61 30.30
CA CYS A 242 1.17 -33.70 30.77
C CYS A 242 0.61 -33.52 32.20
N TYR A 243 1.39 -32.94 33.12
CA TYR A 243 1.03 -32.96 34.56
C TYR A 243 -0.13 -32.02 34.93
N ASN A 244 -0.36 -30.96 34.15
CA ASN A 244 -1.40 -29.96 34.37
C ASN A 244 -2.35 -29.77 33.18
N ASN A 245 -2.30 -30.65 32.17
CA ASN A 245 -3.08 -30.53 30.93
C ASN A 245 -3.00 -29.12 30.33
N SER A 246 -1.79 -28.62 30.17
CA SER A 246 -1.53 -27.32 29.55
C SER A 246 -0.78 -27.52 28.25
N VAL A 247 -0.86 -26.57 27.33
CA VAL A 247 -0.15 -26.65 26.05
C VAL A 247 0.80 -25.47 25.92
N SER A 248 2.04 -25.77 25.55
CA SER A 248 3.02 -24.78 25.12
C SER A 248 2.97 -24.66 23.61
N LEU A 249 2.73 -23.44 23.13
CA LEU A 249 2.70 -23.09 21.72
C LEU A 249 3.87 -22.16 21.40
N SER A 250 4.52 -22.37 20.27
CA SER A 250 5.56 -21.51 19.74
C SER A 250 5.38 -21.31 18.24
N TRP A 251 5.83 -20.17 17.75
CA TRP A 251 5.80 -19.82 16.34
C TRP A 251 6.98 -18.93 15.98
N SER A 252 7.24 -18.76 14.69
CA SER A 252 8.26 -17.81 14.22
C SER A 252 7.77 -16.36 14.27
N ARG A 253 8.69 -15.42 14.50
CA ARG A 253 8.39 -13.99 14.38
C ARG A 253 7.94 -13.67 12.96
N THR A 254 6.91 -12.85 12.84
CA THR A 254 6.15 -12.63 11.61
C THR A 254 6.23 -11.17 11.19
N SER A 255 6.50 -10.91 9.92
CA SER A 255 6.56 -9.54 9.39
C SER A 255 5.24 -8.81 9.62
N GLY A 256 5.35 -7.57 10.10
CA GLY A 256 4.22 -6.68 10.37
C GLY A 256 3.38 -7.03 11.59
N ALA A 257 3.69 -8.09 12.34
CA ALA A 257 2.96 -8.44 13.56
C ALA A 257 3.42 -7.59 14.75
N ILE A 258 2.45 -7.11 15.53
CA ILE A 258 2.66 -6.44 16.83
C ILE A 258 2.34 -7.41 17.97
N SER A 259 1.30 -8.23 17.82
CA SER A 259 0.92 -9.27 18.77
C SER A 259 0.33 -10.49 18.06
N TYR A 260 0.11 -11.55 18.83
CA TYR A 260 -0.41 -12.81 18.36
C TYR A 260 -1.58 -13.25 19.23
N ILE A 261 -2.61 -13.83 18.62
CA ILE A 261 -3.69 -14.54 19.31
C ILE A 261 -3.63 -16.01 18.92
N SER A 262 -3.46 -16.89 19.90
CA SER A 262 -3.57 -18.33 19.73
C SER A 262 -4.90 -18.83 20.27
N ASN A 263 -5.62 -19.64 19.50
CA ASN A 263 -6.91 -20.23 19.87
C ASN A 263 -6.80 -21.75 19.95
N VAL A 264 -7.44 -22.34 20.97
CA VAL A 264 -7.49 -23.78 21.23
C VAL A 264 -8.96 -24.19 21.34
N THR A 265 -9.41 -25.02 20.42
CA THR A 265 -10.84 -25.37 20.26
C THR A 265 -11.04 -26.88 20.21
N SER A 266 -12.12 -27.36 20.83
CA SER A 266 -12.54 -28.76 20.78
C SER A 266 -14.08 -28.83 20.75
N PRO A 267 -14.70 -29.78 20.02
CA PRO A 267 -16.15 -29.92 20.01
C PRO A 267 -16.73 -30.08 21.42
N GLY A 268 -17.73 -29.27 21.75
CA GLY A 268 -18.42 -29.33 23.06
C GLY A 268 -17.61 -28.81 24.25
N VAL A 269 -16.44 -28.21 24.03
CA VAL A 269 -15.61 -27.58 25.05
C VAL A 269 -15.47 -26.09 24.75
N GLU A 270 -15.46 -25.26 25.79
CA GLU A 270 -15.21 -23.82 25.67
C GLU A 270 -13.85 -23.55 25.03
N SER A 271 -13.81 -22.58 24.10
CA SER A 271 -12.57 -22.17 23.43
C SER A 271 -11.66 -21.42 24.40
N LEU A 272 -10.40 -21.83 24.45
CA LEU A 272 -9.37 -21.14 25.22
C LEU A 272 -8.50 -20.34 24.26
N PHE A 273 -8.01 -19.19 24.71
CA PHE A 273 -7.11 -18.37 23.91
C PHE A 273 -6.02 -17.74 24.77
N CYS A 274 -4.97 -17.29 24.08
CA CYS A 274 -3.93 -16.46 24.66
C CYS A 274 -3.55 -15.36 23.68
N GLN A 275 -3.29 -14.17 24.20
CA GLN A 275 -2.74 -13.05 23.45
C GLN A 275 -1.39 -12.65 24.05
N THR A 276 -0.38 -12.50 23.19
CA THR A 276 0.98 -12.13 23.60
C THR A 276 1.70 -11.35 22.51
N GLU A 277 2.66 -10.51 22.88
CA GLU A 277 3.60 -9.87 21.96
C GLU A 277 4.82 -10.76 21.67
N ASP A 278 5.03 -11.79 22.49
CA ASP A 278 6.07 -12.80 22.31
C ASP A 278 5.69 -13.83 21.25
N THR A 279 6.67 -14.65 20.85
CA THR A 279 6.49 -15.71 19.85
C THR A 279 6.10 -17.06 20.45
N SER A 280 5.57 -17.05 21.66
CA SER A 280 5.15 -18.26 22.38
C SER A 280 4.08 -17.94 23.41
N CYS A 281 3.17 -18.88 23.64
CA CYS A 281 2.26 -18.82 24.77
C CYS A 281 1.93 -20.21 25.34
N THR A 282 1.67 -20.24 26.65
CA THR A 282 1.14 -21.41 27.34
C THR A 282 -0.34 -21.20 27.63
N ILE A 283 -1.18 -22.17 27.26
CA ILE A 283 -2.61 -22.18 27.58
C ILE A 283 -2.87 -23.31 28.58
N ASP A 284 -3.42 -22.96 29.73
CA ASP A 284 -3.71 -23.89 30.82
C ASP A 284 -5.18 -24.35 30.81
N ASN A 285 -5.52 -25.26 31.72
CA ASN A 285 -6.89 -25.73 31.98
C ASN A 285 -7.56 -26.47 30.82
N LEU A 286 -6.81 -27.15 29.97
CA LEU A 286 -7.40 -28.05 28.98
C LEU A 286 -8.05 -29.26 29.69
N LYS A 287 -9.16 -29.74 29.12
CA LYS A 287 -9.84 -30.95 29.60
C LYS A 287 -9.04 -32.17 29.16
N CYS A 288 -8.87 -33.12 30.08
CA CYS A 288 -8.18 -34.39 29.81
C CYS A 288 -8.93 -35.24 28.77
N GLY A 289 -8.19 -36.12 28.09
CA GLY A 289 -8.75 -37.09 27.15
C GLY A 289 -9.40 -36.49 25.90
N GLN A 290 -9.14 -35.21 25.62
CA GLN A 290 -9.70 -34.47 24.49
C GLN A 290 -8.66 -34.19 23.41
N THR A 291 -9.14 -34.09 22.17
CA THR A 291 -8.38 -33.65 21.01
C THR A 291 -8.76 -32.21 20.67
N TYR A 292 -7.77 -31.33 20.68
CA TYR A 292 -7.93 -29.91 20.38
C TYR A 292 -7.32 -29.54 19.03
N ASN A 293 -7.93 -28.56 18.37
CA ASN A 293 -7.37 -27.85 17.24
C ASN A 293 -6.79 -26.52 17.73
N VAL A 294 -5.53 -26.30 17.39
CA VAL A 294 -4.79 -25.10 17.74
C VAL A 294 -4.56 -24.26 16.49
N THR A 295 -4.81 -22.97 16.59
CA THR A 295 -4.49 -22.00 15.55
C THR A 295 -3.83 -20.76 16.13
N VAL A 296 -3.05 -20.05 15.33
CA VAL A 296 -2.41 -18.79 15.70
C VAL A 296 -2.70 -17.74 14.63
N THR A 297 -2.92 -16.51 15.05
CA THR A 297 -3.17 -15.37 14.17
C THR A 297 -2.29 -14.22 14.60
N ALA A 298 -1.53 -13.64 13.66
CA ALA A 298 -0.76 -12.42 13.89
C ALA A 298 -1.63 -11.18 13.70
N ILE A 299 -1.40 -10.15 14.50
CA ILE A 299 -2.23 -8.94 14.56
C ILE A 299 -1.35 -7.70 14.60
N ASN A 300 -1.76 -6.66 13.88
CA ASN A 300 -1.20 -5.31 13.98
C ASN A 300 -2.30 -4.30 14.32
N ALA A 301 -1.96 -3.01 14.30
CA ALA A 301 -2.89 -1.95 14.70
C ALA A 301 -4.14 -1.84 13.81
N GLN A 302 -4.07 -2.29 12.55
CA GLN A 302 -5.13 -2.13 11.56
C GLN A 302 -5.83 -3.45 11.22
N CYS A 303 -5.08 -4.55 11.21
CA CYS A 303 -5.53 -5.84 10.69
C CYS A 303 -5.16 -7.01 11.59
N SER A 304 -6.08 -7.97 11.63
CA SER A 304 -5.78 -9.36 11.94
C SER A 304 -5.38 -10.06 10.64
N GLY A 305 -4.19 -10.67 10.62
CA GLY A 305 -3.73 -11.46 9.50
C GLY A 305 -4.52 -12.77 9.35
N PRO A 306 -4.19 -13.58 8.33
CA PRO A 306 -4.76 -14.91 8.18
C PRO A 306 -4.33 -15.84 9.32
N THR A 307 -5.25 -16.72 9.71
CA THR A 307 -5.04 -17.73 10.75
C THR A 307 -4.24 -18.93 10.20
N THR A 308 -3.34 -19.50 11.01
CA THR A 308 -2.60 -20.72 10.62
C THR A 308 -3.53 -21.89 10.31
N PRO A 309 -3.10 -22.85 9.48
CA PRO A 309 -3.76 -24.16 9.43
C PRO A 309 -3.87 -24.76 10.84
N PRO A 310 -4.98 -25.46 11.16
CA PRO A 310 -5.15 -26.03 12.48
C PRO A 310 -4.17 -27.18 12.74
N ALA A 311 -3.44 -27.09 13.85
CA ALA A 311 -2.59 -28.17 14.36
C ALA A 311 -3.36 -28.96 15.42
N THR A 312 -3.29 -30.29 15.37
CA THR A 312 -3.97 -31.16 16.33
C THR A 312 -3.10 -31.41 17.56
N LEU A 313 -3.74 -31.43 18.72
CA LEU A 313 -3.14 -31.73 20.01
C LEU A 313 -4.02 -32.71 20.76
N ILE A 314 -3.44 -33.72 21.40
CA ILE A 314 -4.16 -34.64 22.27
C ILE A 314 -3.67 -34.41 23.70
N THR A 315 -4.61 -34.16 24.61
CA THR A 315 -4.31 -33.98 26.04
C THR A 315 -3.97 -35.31 26.73
N ALA A 316 -3.43 -35.24 27.94
CA ALA A 316 -3.22 -36.45 28.73
C ALA A 316 -4.57 -37.15 28.98
N PRO A 317 -4.59 -38.49 29.08
CA PRO A 317 -5.82 -39.22 29.42
C PRO A 317 -6.40 -38.73 30.74
N CYS A 318 -7.70 -38.93 30.95
CA CYS A 318 -8.28 -38.61 32.24
C CYS A 318 -7.82 -39.56 33.34
N GLN A 319 -7.76 -39.06 34.57
CA GLN A 319 -7.49 -39.87 35.75
C GLN A 319 -8.50 -41.03 35.81
N PRO A 320 -8.05 -42.30 35.93
CA PRO A 320 -8.95 -43.44 36.08
C PRO A 320 -9.83 -43.30 37.32
N GLN A 321 -11.10 -43.67 37.19
CA GLN A 321 -12.11 -43.60 38.26
C GLN A 321 -12.71 -44.99 38.52
N ASN A 322 -13.43 -45.10 39.65
CA ASN A 322 -14.14 -46.31 40.05
C ASN A 322 -13.23 -47.56 40.09
N VAL A 323 -12.06 -47.41 40.70
CA VAL A 323 -11.12 -48.51 40.89
C VAL A 323 -11.68 -49.49 41.91
N VAL A 324 -11.81 -50.75 41.49
CA VAL A 324 -12.28 -51.86 42.32
C VAL A 324 -11.19 -52.92 42.37
N THR A 325 -10.92 -53.41 43.57
CA THR A 325 -9.91 -54.43 43.82
C THR A 325 -10.57 -55.60 44.54
N GLU A 326 -10.48 -56.79 43.97
CA GLU A 326 -11.03 -58.02 44.56
C GLU A 326 -9.96 -59.10 44.62
N MET A 327 -9.94 -59.86 45.71
CA MET A 327 -9.05 -61.01 45.86
C MET A 327 -9.84 -62.30 45.64
N ASN A 328 -9.48 -63.06 44.62
CA ASN A 328 -9.98 -64.43 44.44
C ASN A 328 -9.03 -65.40 45.17
N CYS A 329 -9.40 -65.73 46.40
CA CYS A 329 -8.62 -66.65 47.24
C CYS A 329 -8.56 -68.08 46.70
N SER A 330 -9.52 -68.50 45.86
CA SER A 330 -9.57 -69.87 45.31
C SER A 330 -8.44 -70.07 44.30
N ASP A 331 -8.19 -69.04 43.48
CA ASP A 331 -7.20 -69.08 42.39
C ASP A 331 -5.89 -68.36 42.75
N SER A 332 -5.81 -67.73 43.93
CA SER A 332 -4.68 -66.89 44.36
C SER A 332 -4.39 -65.73 43.41
N GLU A 333 -5.46 -65.12 42.89
CA GLU A 333 -5.42 -64.04 41.91
C GLU A 333 -6.10 -62.78 42.46
N ALA A 334 -5.48 -61.63 42.26
CA ALA A 334 -6.10 -60.33 42.47
C ALA A 334 -6.66 -59.80 41.16
N LEU A 335 -7.94 -59.45 41.18
CA LEU A 335 -8.65 -58.81 40.08
C LEU A 335 -8.75 -57.31 40.34
N LEU A 336 -8.18 -56.54 39.44
CA LEU A 336 -8.31 -55.09 39.40
C LEU A 336 -9.24 -54.73 38.25
N SER A 337 -10.21 -53.86 38.50
CA SER A 337 -11.07 -53.30 37.46
C SER A 337 -11.28 -51.80 37.69
N TRP A 338 -11.54 -51.07 36.61
CA TRP A 338 -11.74 -49.63 36.64
C TRP A 338 -12.63 -49.18 35.49
N GLU A 339 -13.07 -47.92 35.51
CA GLU A 339 -13.82 -47.34 34.39
C GLU A 339 -12.88 -46.89 33.26
N ALA A 340 -13.36 -47.01 32.01
CA ALA A 340 -12.62 -46.53 30.85
C ALA A 340 -12.33 -45.02 30.96
N ALA A 341 -11.06 -44.67 31.06
CA ALA A 341 -10.62 -43.29 31.09
C ALA A 341 -10.61 -42.68 29.68
N PRO A 342 -11.28 -41.54 29.45
CA PRO A 342 -11.22 -40.83 28.17
C PRO A 342 -9.78 -40.59 27.70
N GLY A 343 -9.52 -40.93 26.43
CA GLY A 343 -8.22 -40.76 25.78
C GLY A 343 -7.14 -41.77 26.18
N ALA A 344 -7.45 -42.77 27.01
CA ALA A 344 -6.51 -43.82 27.38
C ALA A 344 -6.35 -44.86 26.27
N LEU A 345 -5.10 -45.28 26.01
CA LEU A 345 -4.77 -46.40 25.12
C LEU A 345 -4.32 -47.63 25.91
N SER A 346 -3.79 -47.42 27.12
CA SER A 346 -3.38 -48.46 28.06
C SER A 346 -3.45 -47.95 29.49
N TYR A 347 -3.32 -48.87 30.45
CA TYR A 347 -3.36 -48.60 31.88
C TYR A 347 -2.18 -49.29 32.56
N LEU A 348 -1.47 -48.51 33.37
CA LEU A 348 -0.40 -48.98 34.24
C LEU A 348 -0.93 -49.03 35.68
N SER A 349 -1.12 -50.22 36.20
CA SER A 349 -1.47 -50.46 37.60
C SER A 349 -0.22 -50.76 38.42
N VAL A 350 -0.09 -50.12 39.58
CA VAL A 350 1.02 -50.31 40.52
C VAL A 350 0.43 -50.61 41.89
N LEU A 351 0.85 -51.72 42.48
CA LEU A 351 0.45 -52.18 43.80
C LEU A 351 1.65 -52.06 44.70
N ARG A 352 1.56 -51.30 45.80
CA ARG A 352 2.70 -51.07 46.70
C ARG A 352 2.36 -51.51 48.11
N THR A 353 3.24 -52.30 48.74
CA THR A 353 3.15 -52.62 50.16
C THR A 353 3.85 -51.55 51.01
N HIS A 354 3.52 -51.48 52.30
CA HIS A 354 4.26 -50.68 53.27
C HIS A 354 5.76 -51.07 53.38
N THR A 355 6.10 -52.30 53.02
CA THR A 355 7.48 -52.82 52.99
C THR A 355 8.25 -52.48 51.72
N HIS A 356 7.73 -51.59 50.86
CA HIS A 356 8.33 -51.17 49.59
C HIS A 356 8.44 -52.26 48.52
N HIS A 357 7.74 -53.38 48.70
CA HIS A 357 7.53 -54.32 47.60
C HIS A 357 6.47 -53.73 46.66
N TYR A 358 6.71 -53.79 45.35
CA TYR A 358 5.73 -53.32 44.37
C TYR A 358 5.55 -54.34 43.24
N VAL A 359 4.30 -54.45 42.78
CA VAL A 359 3.89 -55.26 41.64
C VAL A 359 3.27 -54.33 40.61
N VAL A 360 3.56 -54.59 39.34
CA VAL A 360 3.08 -53.76 38.23
C VAL A 360 2.32 -54.63 37.26
N CYS A 361 1.19 -54.14 36.76
CA CYS A 361 0.51 -54.73 35.63
C CYS A 361 0.14 -53.68 34.60
N ASN A 362 0.39 -54.01 33.33
CA ASN A 362 0.00 -53.22 32.17
C ASN A 362 -1.13 -53.91 31.42
N SER A 363 -2.20 -53.20 31.11
CA SER A 363 -3.34 -53.71 30.37
C SER A 363 -3.86 -52.68 29.37
N THR A 364 -4.28 -53.13 28.18
CA THR A 364 -5.06 -52.31 27.24
C THR A 364 -6.56 -52.36 27.51
N GLU A 365 -6.99 -53.27 28.38
CA GLU A 365 -8.38 -53.43 28.81
C GLU A 365 -8.63 -52.67 30.11
N ILE A 366 -9.91 -52.61 30.53
CA ILE A 366 -10.36 -51.91 31.76
C ILE A 366 -10.16 -52.73 33.04
N GLY A 367 -9.17 -53.62 33.04
CA GLY A 367 -8.85 -54.47 34.18
C GLY A 367 -7.51 -55.17 34.03
N CYS A 368 -7.03 -55.72 35.14
CA CYS A 368 -5.86 -56.58 35.18
C CYS A 368 -6.02 -57.70 36.21
N VAL A 369 -5.53 -58.89 35.87
CA VAL A 369 -5.38 -60.03 36.78
C VAL A 369 -3.92 -60.18 37.17
N ILE A 370 -3.66 -60.26 38.47
CA ILE A 370 -2.32 -60.42 39.04
C ILE A 370 -2.29 -61.68 39.88
N SER A 371 -1.42 -62.61 39.51
CA SER A 371 -1.23 -63.86 40.25
C SER A 371 -0.02 -63.79 41.18
N SER A 372 0.02 -64.68 42.18
CA SER A 372 1.16 -64.89 43.08
C SER A 372 1.46 -63.73 44.04
N LEU A 373 0.44 -63.04 44.55
CA LEU A 373 0.62 -62.05 45.62
C LEU A 373 0.82 -62.71 47.00
N PRO A 374 1.84 -62.29 47.79
CA PRO A 374 2.01 -62.75 49.17
C PRO A 374 0.76 -62.54 50.03
N CYS A 375 0.29 -63.60 50.69
CA CYS A 375 -0.88 -63.54 51.57
C CYS A 375 -0.63 -62.69 52.83
N GLY A 376 -1.70 -62.10 53.35
CA GLY A 376 -1.68 -61.33 54.60
C GLY A 376 -1.04 -59.94 54.49
N SER A 377 -0.86 -59.43 53.28
CA SER A 377 -0.35 -58.08 53.02
C SER A 377 -1.46 -57.12 52.56
N VAL A 378 -1.31 -55.84 52.89
CA VAL A 378 -2.13 -54.75 52.37
C VAL A 378 -1.35 -54.05 51.26
N TYR A 379 -1.98 -53.88 50.10
CA TYR A 379 -1.41 -53.19 48.94
C TYR A 379 -2.20 -51.92 48.65
N ASP A 380 -1.50 -50.80 48.50
CA ASP A 380 -2.03 -49.59 47.90
C ASP A 380 -2.00 -49.75 46.39
N VAL A 381 -3.18 -49.84 45.77
CA VAL A 381 -3.34 -49.94 44.32
C VAL A 381 -3.59 -48.56 43.72
N ILE A 382 -2.74 -48.16 42.78
CA ILE A 382 -2.92 -46.96 41.96
C ILE A 382 -2.91 -47.34 40.48
N ILE A 383 -3.78 -46.71 39.70
CA ILE A 383 -3.86 -46.94 38.25
C ILE A 383 -3.61 -45.63 37.53
N THR A 384 -2.75 -45.67 36.53
CA THR A 384 -2.42 -44.54 35.68
C THR A 384 -2.80 -44.88 34.24
N SER A 385 -3.64 -44.08 33.61
CA SER A 385 -3.96 -44.22 32.19
C SER A 385 -2.88 -43.56 31.32
N VAL A 386 -2.56 -44.17 30.18
CA VAL A 386 -1.45 -43.78 29.31
C VAL A 386 -1.93 -43.73 27.86
N ASN A 387 -1.53 -42.68 27.14
CA ASN A 387 -1.63 -42.60 25.67
C ASN A 387 -0.25 -42.48 25.04
N ASN A 388 -0.18 -42.17 23.74
CA ASN A 388 1.08 -42.11 23.01
C ASN A 388 2.04 -40.99 23.48
N GLN A 389 1.57 -39.99 24.23
CA GLN A 389 2.36 -38.82 24.61
C GLN A 389 2.47 -38.61 26.12
N CYS A 390 1.42 -38.93 26.87
CA CYS A 390 1.30 -38.59 28.28
C CYS A 390 0.71 -39.74 29.11
N ALA A 391 1.11 -39.74 30.38
CA ALA A 391 0.41 -40.43 31.45
C ALA A 391 -0.52 -39.44 32.18
N SER A 392 -1.67 -39.92 32.65
CA SER A 392 -2.58 -39.13 33.47
C SER A 392 -2.08 -38.99 34.91
N LYS A 393 -2.82 -38.21 35.72
CA LYS A 393 -2.66 -38.29 37.16
C LYS A 393 -3.09 -39.68 37.65
N PRO A 394 -2.36 -40.32 38.58
CA PRO A 394 -2.78 -41.62 39.13
C PRO A 394 -4.17 -41.53 39.78
N SER A 395 -4.93 -42.62 39.75
CA SER A 395 -6.19 -42.74 40.50
C SER A 395 -5.99 -42.47 41.99
N PHE A 396 -7.08 -42.25 42.72
CA PHE A 396 -7.03 -42.34 44.17
C PHE A 396 -6.59 -43.76 44.57
N PRO A 397 -5.73 -43.91 45.60
CA PRO A 397 -5.27 -45.21 46.05
C PRO A 397 -6.44 -46.01 46.62
N VAL A 398 -6.51 -47.29 46.28
CA VAL A 398 -7.49 -48.25 46.81
C VAL A 398 -6.74 -49.43 47.43
N GLU A 399 -7.15 -49.83 48.64
CA GLU A 399 -6.49 -50.91 49.37
C GLU A 399 -6.97 -52.29 48.89
N LEU A 400 -6.03 -53.14 48.53
CA LEU A 400 -6.25 -54.57 48.28
C LEU A 400 -5.72 -55.38 49.46
N TYR A 401 -6.58 -56.25 49.99
CA TYR A 401 -6.28 -57.15 51.10
C TYR A 401 -6.07 -58.58 50.60
N THR A 402 -4.88 -59.13 50.81
CA THR A 402 -4.52 -60.50 50.38
C THR A 402 -4.72 -61.54 51.48
N GLY A 403 -5.71 -61.33 52.35
CA GLY A 403 -6.02 -62.19 53.50
C GLY A 403 -7.33 -61.79 54.18
N LYS A 404 -7.90 -62.70 54.97
CA LYS A 404 -9.18 -62.49 55.64
C LYS A 404 -9.00 -61.57 56.86
N LEU A 405 -9.66 -60.41 56.87
CA LEU A 405 -9.92 -59.65 58.08
C LEU A 405 -11.13 -60.27 58.77
N ASP A 406 -10.91 -61.32 59.57
CA ASP A 406 -11.93 -61.77 60.51
C ASP A 406 -12.04 -60.72 61.63
N PHE A 407 -12.88 -59.70 61.42
CA PHE A 407 -13.47 -58.97 62.53
C PHE A 407 -14.54 -59.89 63.15
N LEU A 408 -14.08 -60.77 64.03
CA LEU A 408 -14.96 -61.38 65.04
C LEU A 408 -15.39 -60.27 66.00
N LEU A 409 -16.64 -59.84 65.90
CA LEU A 409 -17.41 -59.29 67.01
C LEU A 409 -18.79 -59.95 67.03
#